data_AF-A0A3N5QFC3-F1
#
_entry.id   AF-A0A3N5QFC3-F1
#
_cell.length_a   1.000
_cell.length_b   1.000
_cell.length_c   1.000
_cell.angle_alpha   90.00
_cell.angle_beta   90.00
_cell.angle_gamma   90.00
#
_symmetry.space_group_name_H-M   'P 1'
#
loop_
_entity.id
_entity.type
_entity.pdbx_description
1 polymer ?
#
loop_
_entity_poly.entity_id
_entity_poly.type
_entity_poly.pdbx_seq_one_letter_code
_entity_poly.pdbx_strand_id
1 'polypeptide(L)'
;MSWNWEKLKQHQPSRGGMPSQADNFVQVLKKVKLPGGPLAFATIGGLLLVITAFYTVNQDEVGIVQRFGRYVETTQPGLNFKLPLGIDTVTKVNVKSVQTEEFGAVVPEIDYRNRSKAETTTDNVALMLTGDLNVAVVPWIVQYRVKDPYNFLFKVSNVRQLL
;
A
#
# COMPACT_ATOMS: atom_id res chain seq x y z
N MET A 1 48.85 -28.20 -31.48
CA MET A 1 47.56 -28.44 -30.78
C MET A 1 46.47 -27.72 -31.55
N SER A 2 45.77 -28.40 -32.46
CA SER A 2 44.64 -27.82 -33.20
C SER A 2 43.34 -28.13 -32.47
N TRP A 3 42.56 -27.08 -32.22
CA TRP A 3 41.23 -27.15 -31.63
C TRP A 3 40.28 -27.83 -32.64
N ASN A 4 39.79 -29.03 -32.33
CA ASN A 4 38.92 -29.81 -33.22
C ASN A 4 37.45 -29.41 -33.04
N TRP A 5 36.96 -28.58 -33.95
CA TRP A 5 35.57 -28.10 -34.00
C TRP A 5 34.56 -29.18 -34.40
N GLU A 6 34.99 -30.34 -34.93
CA GLU A 6 34.11 -31.49 -35.19
C GLU A 6 33.47 -32.06 -33.91
N LYS A 7 34.20 -32.07 -32.77
CA LYS A 7 33.72 -32.73 -31.54
C LYS A 7 32.56 -31.98 -30.86
N LEU A 8 32.36 -30.70 -31.16
CA LEU A 8 31.27 -29.90 -30.61
C LEU A 8 29.94 -30.10 -31.37
N LYS A 9 29.99 -30.50 -32.65
CA LYS A 9 28.77 -30.76 -33.44
C LYS A 9 28.10 -32.09 -33.09
N GLN A 10 28.85 -33.04 -32.50
CA GLN A 10 28.33 -34.35 -32.08
C GLN A 10 27.51 -34.32 -30.78
N HIS A 11 27.50 -33.20 -30.05
CA HIS A 11 26.70 -33.04 -28.83
C HIS A 11 25.52 -32.09 -29.00
N GLN A 12 25.07 -31.85 -30.24
CA GLN A 12 23.78 -31.24 -30.45
C GLN A 12 22.75 -32.36 -30.43
N PRO A 13 21.96 -32.54 -29.35
CA PRO A 13 20.90 -33.53 -29.34
C PRO A 13 20.02 -33.26 -30.55
N SER A 14 19.71 -34.33 -31.26
CA SER A 14 18.73 -34.34 -32.34
C SER A 14 17.54 -33.49 -31.93
N ARG A 15 17.05 -32.71 -32.90
CA ARG A 15 15.85 -31.86 -32.85
C ARG A 15 14.62 -32.73 -32.52
N GLY A 16 14.58 -33.23 -31.29
CA GLY A 16 13.49 -33.97 -30.69
C GLY A 16 12.36 -32.98 -30.45
N GLY A 17 11.15 -33.43 -30.77
CA GLY A 17 9.93 -32.64 -30.72
C GLY A 17 9.86 -31.79 -29.45
N MET A 18 9.38 -30.57 -29.63
CA MET A 18 9.05 -29.67 -28.53
C MET A 18 8.22 -30.48 -27.50
N PRO A 19 8.53 -30.38 -26.19
CA PRO A 19 7.72 -31.05 -25.18
C PRO A 19 6.27 -30.58 -25.35
N SER A 20 5.37 -31.55 -25.52
CA SER A 20 3.94 -31.36 -25.83
C SER A 20 3.23 -30.37 -24.90
N GLN A 21 3.79 -30.10 -23.73
CA GLN A 21 3.27 -29.13 -22.79
C GLN A 21 3.30 -27.69 -23.33
N ALA A 22 4.37 -27.28 -24.03
CA ALA A 22 4.45 -25.96 -24.65
C ALA A 22 3.46 -25.83 -25.81
N ASP A 23 3.32 -26.88 -26.63
CA ASP A 23 2.31 -26.92 -27.69
C ASP A 23 0.88 -26.91 -27.13
N ASN A 24 0.64 -27.52 -25.96
CA ASN A 24 -0.64 -27.46 -25.27
C ASN A 24 -0.95 -26.02 -24.80
N PHE A 25 0.03 -25.29 -24.27
CA PHE A 25 -0.17 -23.87 -23.90
C PHE A 25 -0.44 -22.99 -25.12
N VAL A 26 0.30 -23.20 -26.22
CA VAL A 26 0.11 -22.45 -27.47
C VAL A 26 -1.23 -22.81 -28.12
N GLN A 27 -1.69 -24.06 -28.04
CA GLN A 27 -2.99 -24.48 -28.55
C GLN A 27 -4.15 -23.96 -27.71
N VAL A 28 -3.99 -23.85 -26.38
CA VAL A 28 -4.98 -23.19 -25.51
C VAL A 28 -5.08 -21.71 -25.86
N LEU A 29 -3.96 -21.03 -26.09
CA LEU A 29 -3.93 -19.63 -26.52
C LEU A 29 -4.56 -19.44 -27.92
N LYS A 30 -4.33 -20.39 -28.84
CA LYS A 30 -4.81 -20.33 -30.24
C LYS A 30 -6.25 -20.85 -30.42
N LYS A 31 -6.79 -21.63 -29.48
CA LYS A 31 -8.20 -22.06 -29.43
C LYS A 31 -9.15 -20.97 -28.92
N VAL A 32 -8.62 -19.89 -28.33
CA VAL A 32 -9.40 -18.68 -28.08
C VAL A 32 -9.60 -17.97 -29.42
N LYS A 33 -10.54 -18.47 -30.24
CA LYS A 33 -11.16 -17.68 -31.30
C LYS A 33 -11.87 -16.52 -30.63
N LEU A 34 -11.22 -15.38 -30.51
CA LEU A 34 -11.83 -14.10 -30.11
C LEU A 34 -13.00 -13.84 -31.09
N PRO A 35 -14.26 -14.04 -30.66
CA PRO A 35 -15.40 -14.00 -31.55
C PRO A 35 -15.81 -12.54 -31.76
N GLY A 36 -15.18 -11.83 -32.70
CA GLY A 36 -15.52 -10.43 -33.01
C GLY A 36 -15.08 -9.42 -31.93
N GLY A 37 -14.73 -8.22 -32.38
CA GLY A 37 -14.28 -7.11 -31.54
C GLY A 37 -15.09 -6.92 -30.23
N PRO A 38 -16.44 -6.89 -30.24
CA PRO A 38 -17.21 -6.59 -29.03
C PRO A 38 -17.10 -7.65 -27.93
N LEU A 39 -17.00 -8.95 -28.24
CA LEU A 39 -16.82 -10.01 -27.23
C LEU A 39 -15.40 -10.01 -26.63
N ALA A 40 -14.40 -9.62 -27.42
CA ALA A 40 -13.04 -9.40 -26.93
C ALA A 40 -12.99 -8.27 -25.90
N PHE A 41 -13.62 -7.13 -26.20
CA PHE A 41 -13.69 -6.01 -25.27
C PHE A 41 -14.49 -6.33 -24.01
N ALA A 42 -15.60 -7.07 -24.14
CA ALA A 42 -16.40 -7.48 -22.99
C ALA A 42 -15.64 -8.43 -22.05
N THR A 43 -14.90 -9.39 -22.60
CA THR A 43 -14.09 -10.33 -21.78
C THR A 43 -12.94 -9.61 -21.08
N ILE A 44 -12.23 -8.72 -21.78
CA ILE A 44 -11.16 -7.90 -21.18
C ILE A 44 -11.72 -6.96 -20.11
N GLY A 45 -12.83 -6.27 -20.40
CA GLY A 45 -13.51 -5.38 -19.45
C GLY A 45 -13.98 -6.11 -18.20
N GLY A 46 -14.60 -7.28 -18.36
CA GLY A 46 -15.00 -8.13 -17.25
C GLY A 46 -13.82 -8.57 -16.39
N LEU A 47 -12.71 -8.99 -17.00
CA LEU A 47 -11.50 -9.39 -16.27
C LEU A 47 -10.91 -8.21 -15.46
N LEU A 48 -10.87 -7.03 -16.06
CA LEU A 48 -10.40 -5.80 -15.41
C LEU A 48 -11.26 -5.44 -14.18
N LEU A 49 -12.58 -5.60 -14.29
CA LEU A 49 -13.50 -5.38 -13.17
C LEU A 49 -13.25 -6.36 -12.03
N VAL A 50 -13.04 -7.65 -12.34
CA VAL A 50 -12.76 -8.67 -11.32
C VAL A 50 -11.45 -8.37 -10.60
N ILE A 51 -10.37 -8.06 -11.32
CA ILE A 51 -9.07 -7.78 -10.72
C ILE A 51 -9.11 -6.52 -9.83
N THR A 52 -9.84 -5.49 -10.26
CA THR A 52 -9.94 -4.22 -9.51
C THR A 52 -10.88 -4.30 -8.30
N ALA A 53 -11.73 -5.34 -8.23
CA ALA A 53 -12.64 -5.56 -7.13
C ALA A 53 -11.96 -6.20 -5.90
N PHE A 54 -10.83 -6.88 -6.06
CA PHE A 54 -10.10 -7.48 -4.94
C PHE A 54 -9.06 -6.52 -4.37
N TYR A 55 -8.96 -6.49 -3.03
CA TYR A 55 -7.88 -5.80 -2.33
C TYR A 55 -7.49 -6.56 -1.07
N THR A 56 -6.26 -6.34 -0.60
CA THR A 56 -5.74 -6.95 0.62
C THR A 56 -5.49 -5.91 1.70
N VAL A 57 -5.77 -6.27 2.94
CA VAL A 57 -5.51 -5.49 4.16
C VAL A 57 -4.46 -6.23 4.98
N ASN A 58 -3.43 -5.50 5.43
CA ASN A 58 -2.34 -6.07 6.23
C ASN A 58 -2.81 -6.47 7.63
N GLN A 59 -2.06 -7.35 8.29
CA GLN A 59 -2.42 -7.87 9.62
C GLN A 59 -2.48 -6.81 10.72
N ASP A 60 -1.75 -5.71 10.56
CA ASP A 60 -1.68 -4.59 11.51
C ASP A 60 -2.65 -3.45 11.17
N GLU A 61 -3.30 -3.55 10.02
CA GLU A 61 -4.19 -2.54 9.47
C GLU A 61 -5.64 -3.00 9.49
N VAL A 62 -6.53 -2.02 9.51
CA VAL A 62 -7.96 -2.20 9.33
C VAL A 62 -8.39 -1.34 8.16
N GLY A 63 -9.15 -1.92 7.22
CA GLY A 63 -9.62 -1.23 6.03
C GLY A 63 -10.98 -0.60 6.29
N ILE A 64 -11.10 0.72 6.16
CA ILE A 64 -12.38 1.42 6.19
C ILE A 64 -12.87 1.62 4.77
N VAL A 65 -14.07 1.09 4.48
CA VAL A 65 -14.69 1.17 3.16
C VAL A 65 -15.69 2.33 3.16
N GLN A 66 -15.50 3.24 2.22
CA GLN A 66 -16.36 4.38 1.96
C GLN A 66 -17.02 4.23 0.59
N ARG A 67 -18.35 4.23 0.54
CA ARG A 67 -19.10 4.24 -0.71
C ARG A 67 -19.63 5.63 -1.00
N PHE A 68 -19.22 6.22 -2.12
CA PHE A 68 -19.52 7.62 -2.45
C PHE A 68 -19.21 8.60 -1.29
N GLY A 69 -18.11 8.34 -0.56
CA GLY A 69 -17.70 9.14 0.59
C GLY A 69 -18.42 8.85 1.91
N ARG A 70 -19.43 7.98 1.94
CA ARG A 70 -20.11 7.55 3.17
C ARG A 70 -19.50 6.27 3.72
N TYR A 71 -19.31 6.20 5.03
CA TYR A 71 -18.88 4.98 5.70
C TYR A 71 -19.89 3.86 5.50
N VAL A 72 -19.42 2.69 5.07
CA VAL A 72 -20.24 1.48 4.92
C VAL A 72 -19.84 0.45 5.95
N GLU A 73 -18.57 0.08 5.95
CA GLU A 73 -18.08 -1.03 6.76
C GLU A 73 -16.60 -0.92 7.11
N THR A 74 -16.23 -1.70 8.11
CA THR A 74 -14.85 -1.90 8.55
C THR A 74 -14.43 -3.32 8.22
N THR A 75 -13.42 -3.46 7.38
CA THR A 75 -12.87 -4.74 6.91
C THR A 75 -11.67 -5.17 7.74
N GLN A 76 -11.70 -6.44 8.15
CA GLN A 76 -10.62 -7.07 8.91
C GLN A 76 -9.43 -7.42 8.00
N PRO A 77 -8.24 -7.70 8.57
CA PRO A 77 -7.08 -8.14 7.81
C PRO A 77 -7.37 -9.35 6.91
N GLY A 78 -6.79 -9.33 5.71
CA GLY A 78 -6.96 -10.39 4.71
C GLY A 78 -7.48 -9.89 3.36
N LEU A 79 -7.89 -10.85 2.53
CA LEU A 79 -8.45 -10.60 1.21
C LEU A 79 -9.90 -10.13 1.34
N ASN A 80 -10.18 -8.95 0.82
CA ASN A 80 -11.50 -8.32 0.85
C ASN A 80 -11.95 -7.94 -0.55
N PHE A 81 -13.26 -7.75 -0.70
CA PHE A 81 -13.91 -7.38 -1.95
C PHE A 81 -14.47 -5.96 -1.84
N LYS A 82 -14.29 -5.15 -2.89
CA LYS A 82 -14.89 -3.83 -3.04
C LYS A 82 -15.56 -3.71 -4.39
N LEU A 83 -16.51 -2.78 -4.49
CA LEU A 83 -17.04 -2.42 -5.79
C LEU A 83 -15.98 -1.68 -6.63
N PRO A 84 -15.68 -2.17 -7.85
CA PRO A 84 -14.74 -1.51 -8.76
C PRO A 84 -15.31 -0.19 -9.31
N LEU A 85 -14.51 0.53 -10.11
CA LEU A 85 -14.89 1.81 -10.75
C LEU A 85 -14.99 3.02 -9.80
N GLY A 86 -14.26 3.02 -8.68
CA GLY A 86 -14.17 4.19 -7.79
C GLY A 86 -15.42 4.47 -6.96
N ILE A 87 -16.40 3.55 -6.97
CA ILE A 87 -17.59 3.61 -6.13
C ILE A 87 -17.19 3.46 -4.65
N ASP A 88 -16.32 2.48 -4.38
CA ASP A 88 -15.79 2.19 -3.06
C ASP A 88 -14.33 2.67 -2.94
N THR A 89 -14.09 3.54 -1.97
CA THR A 89 -12.77 4.01 -1.53
C THR A 89 -12.38 3.25 -0.26
N VAL A 90 -11.15 2.73 -0.23
CA VAL A 90 -10.65 1.96 0.92
C VAL A 90 -9.51 2.73 1.55
N THR A 91 -9.69 3.12 2.81
CA THR A 91 -8.65 3.78 3.61
C THR A 91 -8.12 2.78 4.64
N LYS A 92 -6.83 2.49 4.59
CA LYS A 92 -6.20 1.55 5.52
C LYS A 92 -5.63 2.32 6.71
N VAL A 93 -6.01 1.91 7.91
CA VAL A 93 -5.55 2.55 9.15
C VAL A 93 -4.79 1.52 9.97
N ASN A 94 -3.56 1.86 10.36
CA ASN A 94 -2.78 1.00 11.23
C ASN A 94 -3.30 1.11 12.67
N VAL A 95 -3.87 0.03 13.17
CA VAL A 95 -4.46 -0.04 14.52
C VAL A 95 -3.54 -0.68 15.54
N LYS A 96 -2.46 -1.37 15.11
CA LYS A 96 -1.54 -2.04 16.04
C LYS A 96 -0.25 -1.26 16.29
N SER A 97 0.18 -0.46 15.31
CA SER A 97 1.36 0.41 15.42
C SER A 97 1.15 1.47 16.48
N VAL A 98 2.18 1.66 17.29
CA VAL A 98 2.28 2.79 18.21
C VAL A 98 2.81 3.97 17.40
N GLN A 99 2.07 5.07 17.45
CA GLN A 99 2.47 6.35 16.88
C GLN A 99 3.12 7.18 17.98
N THR A 100 4.22 7.85 17.65
CA THR A 100 4.99 8.70 18.56
C THR A 100 4.99 10.11 18.00
N GLU A 101 4.49 11.07 18.77
CA GLU A 101 4.56 12.49 18.47
C GLU A 101 5.39 13.19 19.55
N GLU A 102 6.37 13.99 19.13
CA GLU A 102 7.32 14.66 20.01
C GLU A 102 7.02 16.16 20.06
N PHE A 103 6.93 16.73 21.26
CA PHE A 103 6.60 18.13 21.50
C PHE A 103 7.75 18.83 22.21
N GLY A 104 8.18 19.97 21.65
CA GLY A 104 9.26 20.79 22.21
C GLY A 104 10.66 20.18 22.18
N ALA A 105 10.80 18.94 21.67
CA ALA A 105 12.09 18.36 21.39
C ALA A 105 12.58 18.92 20.04
N VAL A 106 13.55 19.83 20.08
CA VAL A 106 14.36 20.14 18.89
C VAL A 106 15.27 18.95 18.69
N VAL A 107 14.79 17.89 18.04
CA VAL A 107 15.66 16.83 17.54
C VAL A 107 16.30 17.40 16.27
N PRO A 108 17.61 17.70 16.25
CA PRO A 108 18.29 18.05 15.02
C PRO A 108 18.38 16.76 14.22
N GLU A 109 17.37 16.54 13.40
CA GLU A 109 17.35 15.47 12.43
C GLU A 109 18.42 15.81 11.40
N ILE A 110 19.58 15.17 11.50
CA ILE A 110 20.63 15.24 10.47
C ILE A 110 20.10 14.43 9.28
N ASP A 111 19.25 15.06 8.47
CA ASP A 111 18.77 14.49 7.22
C ASP A 111 19.54 15.12 6.04
N TYR A 112 20.32 14.30 5.34
CA TYR A 112 21.08 14.69 4.14
C TYR A 112 20.20 14.82 2.88
N ARG A 113 18.89 14.62 3.00
CA ARG A 113 17.95 14.71 1.88
C ARG A 113 17.04 15.90 2.06
N ASN A 114 17.23 16.90 1.20
CA ASN A 114 16.35 18.05 0.95
C ASN A 114 14.87 17.63 0.83
N ARG A 115 14.20 17.47 1.96
CA ARG A 115 12.76 17.55 2.07
C ARG A 115 12.53 18.66 3.07
N SER A 116 12.06 19.79 2.55
CA SER A 116 11.64 20.95 3.32
C SER A 116 10.78 20.49 4.49
N LYS A 117 11.39 20.42 5.67
CA LYS A 117 10.71 20.21 6.94
C LYS A 117 9.81 21.43 7.09
N ALA A 118 8.51 21.22 6.95
CA ALA A 118 7.54 22.27 7.22
C ALA A 118 7.87 22.83 8.60
N GLU A 119 8.23 24.13 8.67
CA GLU A 119 8.36 24.88 9.91
C GLU A 119 7.12 24.58 10.73
N THR A 120 7.27 23.70 11.72
CA THR A 120 6.13 23.29 12.53
C THR A 120 6.13 24.20 13.73
N THR A 121 4.99 24.85 13.95
CA THR A 121 4.59 25.71 15.08
C THR A 121 4.71 25.03 16.47
N THR A 122 5.66 24.12 16.67
CA THR A 122 5.82 23.28 17.87
C THR A 122 6.75 23.92 18.91
N ASP A 123 7.54 24.92 18.53
CA ASP A 123 8.55 25.53 19.42
C ASP A 123 7.92 26.19 20.66
N ASN A 124 6.68 26.67 20.55
CA ASN A 124 5.98 27.34 21.66
C ASN A 124 5.27 26.37 22.62
N VAL A 125 5.24 25.06 22.34
CA VAL A 125 4.43 24.11 23.12
C VAL A 125 5.11 23.69 24.43
N ALA A 126 6.45 23.69 24.48
CA ALA A 126 7.20 23.26 25.67
C ALA A 126 7.61 24.38 26.63
N LEU A 127 7.36 25.65 26.28
CA LEU A 127 7.69 26.79 27.14
C LEU A 127 6.59 27.00 28.18
N MET A 128 6.93 26.85 29.45
CA MET A 128 6.02 27.02 30.57
C MET A 128 6.57 28.02 31.58
N LEU A 129 5.67 28.84 32.14
CA LEU A 129 5.97 29.71 33.28
C LEU A 129 5.50 29.01 34.55
N THR A 130 6.42 28.78 35.48
CA THR A 130 6.13 28.18 36.77
C THR A 130 5.57 29.23 37.75
N GLY A 131 4.98 28.77 38.86
CA GLY A 131 4.34 29.65 39.86
C GLY A 131 5.28 30.63 40.57
N ASP A 132 6.59 30.38 40.50
CA ASP A 132 7.67 31.24 41.00
C ASP A 132 8.27 32.15 39.90
N LEU A 133 7.58 32.31 38.77
CA LEU A 133 7.98 33.13 37.62
C LEU A 133 9.24 32.67 36.88
N ASN A 134 9.65 31.41 37.06
CA ASN A 134 10.72 30.82 36.26
C ASN A 134 10.20 30.27 34.93
N VAL A 135 11.05 30.32 33.90
CA VAL A 135 10.75 29.74 32.59
C VAL A 135 11.38 28.35 32.53
N ALA A 136 10.54 27.35 32.29
CA ALA A 136 10.98 25.98 32.08
C ALA A 136 10.66 25.56 30.64
N VAL A 137 11.60 24.83 30.03
CA VAL A 137 11.38 24.11 28.76
C VAL A 137 11.16 22.65 29.11
N VAL A 138 9.93 22.17 28.92
CA VAL A 138 9.55 20.79 29.25
C VAL A 138 9.17 20.07 27.96
N PRO A 139 10.12 19.35 27.31
CA PRO A 139 9.78 18.50 26.19
C PRO A 139 9.04 17.25 26.66
N TRP A 140 8.08 16.78 25.88
CA TRP A 140 7.39 15.51 26.15
C TRP A 140 7.12 14.73 24.86
N ILE A 141 6.84 13.44 25.03
CA ILE A 141 6.54 12.51 23.94
C ILE A 141 5.19 11.87 24.23
N VAL A 142 4.29 11.90 23.25
CA VAL A 142 3.00 11.23 23.32
C VAL A 142 3.05 9.99 22.43
N GLN A 143 2.90 8.83 23.07
CA GLN A 143 2.75 7.56 22.37
C GLN A 143 1.29 7.12 22.44
N TYR A 144 0.69 6.87 21.28
CA TYR A 144 -0.71 6.44 21.18
C TYR A 144 -0.90 5.36 20.12
N ARG A 145 -2.00 4.61 20.25
CA ARG A 145 -2.43 3.61 19.27
C ARG A 145 -3.87 3.91 18.89
N VAL A 146 -4.19 3.75 17.61
CA VAL A 146 -5.56 3.90 17.12
C VAL A 146 -6.42 2.74 17.64
N LYS A 147 -7.35 3.04 18.55
CA LYS A 147 -8.29 2.05 19.09
C LYS A 147 -9.46 1.78 18.16
N ASP A 148 -10.10 2.85 17.67
CA ASP A 148 -11.23 2.78 16.76
C ASP A 148 -10.90 3.57 15.49
N PRO A 149 -10.71 2.91 14.34
CA PRO A 149 -10.32 3.56 13.10
C PRO A 149 -11.45 4.45 12.53
N TYR A 150 -12.72 4.16 12.85
CA TYR A 150 -13.84 4.99 12.39
C TYR A 150 -13.82 6.35 13.07
N ASN A 151 -13.70 6.37 14.40
CA ASN A 151 -13.64 7.63 15.14
C ASN A 151 -12.38 8.43 14.76
N PHE A 152 -11.26 7.74 14.52
CA PHE A 152 -10.01 8.36 14.09
C PHE A 152 -10.13 9.09 12.75
N LEU A 153 -10.78 8.49 11.74
CA LEU A 153 -10.91 9.11 10.42
C LEU A 153 -12.03 10.13 10.29
N PHE A 154 -13.14 9.96 11.02
CA PHE A 154 -14.35 10.77 10.79
C PHE A 154 -14.69 11.75 11.90
N LYS A 155 -14.20 11.54 13.12
CA LYS A 155 -14.52 12.42 14.26
C LYS A 155 -13.38 13.35 14.66
N VAL A 156 -12.19 13.18 14.09
CA VAL A 156 -11.03 14.02 14.38
C VAL A 156 -10.59 14.68 13.07
N SER A 157 -10.69 16.01 12.97
CA SER A 157 -10.29 16.72 11.75
C SER A 157 -8.77 16.83 11.61
N ASN A 158 -8.08 17.04 12.74
CA ASN A 158 -6.63 17.15 12.79
C ASN A 158 -6.11 16.51 14.08
N VAL A 159 -5.56 15.30 13.96
CA VAL A 159 -5.03 14.54 15.09
C VAL A 159 -3.83 15.26 15.72
N ARG A 160 -2.95 15.82 14.89
CA ARG A 160 -1.70 16.45 15.34
C ARG A 160 -1.94 17.76 16.10
N GLN A 161 -2.99 18.49 15.76
CA GLN A 161 -3.32 19.74 16.45
C GLN A 161 -4.03 19.51 17.80
N LEU A 162 -4.64 18.34 18.00
CA LEU A 162 -5.39 18.01 19.21
C LEU A 162 -4.47 17.47 20.31
N LEU A 163 -3.38 16.81 19.92
CA LEU A 163 -2.33 16.30 20.82
C LEU A 163 -1.37 17.41 21.24
#